data_AF-A0A7X6UZQ7-F1
#
_entry.id   AF-A0A7X6UZQ7-F1
#
_cell.length_a   1.000
_cell.length_b   1.000
_cell.length_c   1.000
_cell.angle_alpha   90.00
_cell.angle_beta   90.00
_cell.angle_gamma   90.00
#
_symmetry.space_group_name_H-M   'P 1'
#
loop_
_entity.id
_entity.type
_entity.pdbx_description
1 polymer ?
#
loop_
_entity_poly.entity_id
_entity_poly.type
_entity_poly.pdbx_seq_one_letter_code
_entity_poly.pdbx_strand_id
1 'polypeptide(L)'
;MSHRIRKSPWRHLAWILPLLVVDFFLFRWLALRPERETPAPTPLPEAPVQAATNGPPPVWQAMVPPTPQTNLLNPDTPGVLQPTGSGRIDSAKFGSTRTVQRGNQLAASFHEGVDIATMERDRRGAALDPVFAVAPGRVAFVNNSAGASSYGKYVVIEHPDPSLGRVTRRDGTHEPAVVYTLYAHLASIRLGIRPGREVEAGEPLGVIGNTSNTQPPIPLARAHLHWEIGAMLHAHYDARAREQKTRNPFGNYNGGNLFGLDPLDFYAARVRDPGLTMATYLASVPPAAEVALRGRTPDYFRRYPALWKGPPHDGGPMWLAVSESGVPLAGRNATPAEIQQLGNNRQTVLRVNTDVLGRNGRGFFTRNGNQWAFSTRGRQWADLLLY
;
A
#
# COMPACT_ATOMS: atom_id res chain seq x y z
N MET A 1 -56.35 -35.05 36.67
CA MET A 1 -55.17 -35.28 37.52
C MET A 1 -54.12 -36.01 36.71
N SER A 2 -52.96 -35.40 36.45
CA SER A 2 -51.88 -36.00 35.65
C SER A 2 -50.56 -35.91 36.43
N HIS A 3 -50.04 -37.06 36.85
CA HIS A 3 -48.76 -37.20 37.55
C HIS A 3 -47.57 -36.97 36.61
N ARG A 4 -46.67 -36.05 36.96
CA ARG A 4 -45.34 -35.90 36.33
C ARG A 4 -44.31 -36.73 37.09
N ILE A 5 -43.73 -37.72 36.42
CA ILE A 5 -42.62 -38.54 36.92
C ILE A 5 -41.32 -37.72 36.81
N ARG A 6 -40.64 -37.48 37.94
CA ARG A 6 -39.27 -36.91 37.96
C ARG A 6 -38.26 -38.00 37.55
N LYS A 7 -37.47 -37.74 36.50
CA LYS A 7 -36.37 -38.62 36.09
C LYS A 7 -35.13 -38.35 36.96
N SER A 8 -34.52 -39.42 37.46
CA SER A 8 -33.37 -39.43 38.37
C SER A 8 -32.04 -39.07 37.65
N PRO A 9 -31.17 -38.23 38.25
CA PRO A 9 -29.89 -37.80 37.67
C PRO A 9 -28.84 -38.93 37.56
N TRP A 10 -29.10 -40.09 38.15
CA TRP A 10 -28.19 -41.24 38.18
C TRP A 10 -27.95 -41.92 36.82
N ARG A 11 -28.76 -41.60 35.78
CA ARG A 11 -28.62 -42.21 34.45
C ARG A 11 -27.42 -41.68 33.64
N HIS A 12 -26.86 -40.54 34.02
CA HIS A 12 -25.70 -39.95 33.32
C HIS A 12 -24.34 -40.44 33.87
N LEU A 13 -24.31 -40.93 35.12
CA LEU A 13 -23.10 -41.49 35.74
C LEU A 13 -22.66 -42.82 35.11
N ALA A 14 -23.60 -43.60 34.57
CA ALA A 14 -23.33 -44.91 33.97
C ALA A 14 -22.46 -44.86 32.71
N TRP A 15 -22.39 -43.72 32.00
CA TRP A 15 -21.61 -43.58 30.76
C TRP A 15 -20.30 -42.80 30.93
N ILE A 16 -20.16 -42.02 32.00
CA ILE A 16 -18.97 -41.19 32.25
C ILE A 16 -17.81 -42.02 32.82
N LEU A 17 -18.12 -42.96 33.72
CA LEU A 17 -17.11 -43.82 34.35
C LEU A 17 -16.33 -44.70 33.36
N PRO A 18 -16.97 -45.38 32.38
CA PRO A 18 -16.24 -46.17 31.38
C PRO A 18 -15.32 -45.34 30.48
N LEU A 19 -15.73 -44.12 30.11
CA LEU A 19 -14.93 -43.21 29.27
C LEU A 19 -13.64 -42.77 29.96
N LEU A 20 -13.72 -42.42 31.24
CA LEU A 20 -12.54 -42.01 32.02
C LEU A 20 -11.54 -43.16 32.22
N VAL A 21 -12.02 -44.40 32.29
CA VAL A 21 -11.16 -45.59 32.36
C VAL A 21 -10.44 -45.81 31.03
N VAL A 22 -11.14 -45.69 29.90
CA VAL A 22 -10.53 -45.82 28.56
C VAL A 22 -9.45 -44.75 28.34
N ASP A 23 -9.73 -43.49 28.69
CA ASP A 23 -8.78 -42.40 28.56
C ASP A 23 -7.53 -42.64 29.43
N PHE A 24 -7.70 -43.09 30.67
CA PHE A 24 -6.57 -43.40 31.55
C PHE A 24 -5.64 -44.47 30.97
N PHE A 25 -6.20 -45.54 30.39
CA PHE A 25 -5.38 -46.60 29.76
C PHE A 25 -4.76 -46.17 28.43
N LEU A 26 -5.43 -45.32 27.63
CA LEU A 26 -4.88 -44.78 26.38
C LEU A 26 -3.68 -43.87 26.66
N PHE A 27 -3.79 -42.95 27.62
CA PHE A 27 -2.70 -42.06 27.99
C PHE A 27 -1.53 -42.80 28.64
N ARG A 28 -1.82 -43.81 29.48
CA ARG A 28 -0.79 -44.67 30.05
C ARG A 28 -0.06 -45.49 28.98
N TRP A 29 -0.77 -45.96 27.96
CA TRP A 29 -0.15 -46.68 26.84
C TRP A 29 0.73 -45.77 25.99
N LEU A 30 0.30 -44.53 25.70
CA LEU A 30 1.13 -43.55 24.98
C LEU A 30 2.40 -43.18 25.77
N ALA A 31 2.29 -43.02 27.09
CA ALA A 31 3.42 -42.66 27.95
C ALA A 31 4.45 -43.78 28.15
N LEU A 32 4.06 -45.05 27.96
CA LEU A 32 4.93 -46.22 28.14
C LEU A 32 5.45 -46.79 26.81
N ARG A 33 5.25 -46.10 25.68
CA ARG A 33 5.82 -46.51 24.40
C ARG A 33 7.34 -46.33 24.44
N PRO A 34 8.14 -47.39 24.20
CA PRO A 34 9.57 -47.23 23.96
C PRO A 34 9.78 -46.41 22.69
N GLU A 35 10.63 -45.39 22.73
CA GLU A 35 11.06 -44.67 21.54
C GLU A 35 11.69 -45.66 20.54
N ARG A 36 11.18 -45.68 19.31
CA ARG A 36 11.85 -46.38 18.22
C ARG A 36 13.04 -45.53 17.81
N GLU A 37 14.25 -46.01 18.06
CA GLU A 37 15.46 -45.48 17.45
C GLU A 37 15.28 -45.45 15.93
N THR A 38 15.34 -44.24 15.37
CA THR A 38 15.29 -44.02 13.93
C THR A 38 16.72 -44.16 13.41
N PRO A 39 17.03 -45.04 12.45
CA PRO A 39 18.37 -45.15 11.92
C PRO A 39 18.77 -43.84 11.22
N ALA A 40 20.01 -43.39 11.46
CA ALA A 40 20.55 -42.18 10.87
C ALA A 40 20.48 -42.26 9.32
N PRO A 41 20.03 -41.18 8.64
CA PRO A 41 19.95 -41.17 7.20
C PRO A 41 21.36 -41.20 6.57
N THR A 42 21.54 -42.10 5.61
CA THR A 42 22.72 -42.16 4.74
C THR A 42 22.89 -40.83 3.98
N PRO A 43 24.09 -40.22 3.93
CA PRO A 43 24.29 -38.97 3.19
C PRO A 43 24.15 -39.24 1.68
N LEU A 44 23.19 -38.57 1.04
CA LEU A 44 23.13 -38.46 -0.42
C LEU A 44 24.22 -37.48 -0.91
N PRO A 45 24.80 -37.69 -2.11
CA PRO A 45 25.82 -36.81 -2.65
C PRO A 45 25.28 -35.37 -2.78
N GLU A 46 26.08 -34.40 -2.30
CA GLU A 46 25.75 -32.99 -2.27
C GLU A 46 25.45 -32.46 -3.69
N ALA A 47 24.18 -32.07 -3.89
CA ALA A 47 23.82 -31.21 -5.00
C ALA A 47 24.45 -29.81 -4.79
N PRO A 48 24.86 -29.13 -5.87
CA PRO A 48 25.52 -27.84 -5.77
C PRO A 48 24.66 -26.83 -5.02
N VAL A 49 25.23 -26.25 -3.96
CA VAL A 49 24.61 -25.27 -3.08
C VAL A 49 24.26 -24.01 -3.87
N GLN A 50 23.01 -23.91 -4.32
CA GLN A 50 22.40 -22.60 -4.55
C GLN A 50 22.09 -22.01 -3.17
N ALA A 51 22.62 -20.82 -2.90
CA ALA A 51 22.39 -20.10 -1.66
C ALA A 51 20.87 -19.88 -1.46
N ALA A 52 20.27 -20.66 -0.57
CA ALA A 52 18.88 -20.51 -0.17
C ALA A 52 18.74 -19.19 0.62
N THR A 53 18.03 -18.22 0.05
CA THR A 53 17.55 -17.05 0.79
C THR A 53 16.48 -17.51 1.78
N ASN A 54 16.81 -17.62 3.06
CA ASN A 54 15.95 -18.17 4.13
C ASN A 54 14.76 -17.27 4.55
N GLY A 55 14.13 -16.57 3.60
CA GLY A 55 12.91 -15.79 3.83
C GLY A 55 11.72 -16.33 3.03
N PRO A 56 10.47 -16.07 3.43
CA PRO A 56 9.34 -16.26 2.53
C PRO A 56 9.59 -15.47 1.24
N PRO A 57 9.13 -15.99 0.08
CA PRO A 57 9.31 -15.31 -1.20
C PRO A 57 8.80 -13.87 -1.12
N PRO A 58 9.44 -12.91 -1.82
CA PRO A 58 8.95 -11.54 -1.88
C PRO A 58 7.47 -11.53 -2.27
N VAL A 59 6.65 -10.72 -1.60
CA VAL A 59 5.19 -10.66 -1.85
C VAL A 59 4.88 -10.38 -3.33
N TRP A 60 5.74 -9.59 -3.98
CA TRP A 60 5.65 -9.25 -5.39
C TRP A 60 6.04 -10.39 -6.32
N GLN A 61 6.62 -11.48 -5.82
CA GLN A 61 6.93 -12.64 -6.66
C GLN A 61 5.67 -13.23 -7.31
N ALA A 62 4.53 -13.16 -6.62
CA ALA A 62 3.26 -13.61 -7.16
C ALA A 62 2.51 -12.52 -7.94
N MET A 63 3.16 -11.40 -8.28
CA MET A 63 2.46 -10.25 -8.86
C MET A 63 1.82 -10.59 -10.22
N VAL A 64 0.54 -10.23 -10.38
CA VAL A 64 -0.24 -10.39 -11.61
C VAL A 64 -0.78 -9.02 -12.07
N PRO A 65 -1.17 -8.87 -13.36
CA PRO A 65 -1.90 -7.70 -13.82
C PRO A 65 -3.21 -7.48 -13.03
N PRO A 66 -3.58 -6.23 -12.72
CA PRO A 66 -4.79 -5.91 -11.95
C PRO A 66 -6.10 -6.08 -12.75
N THR A 67 -6.01 -6.39 -14.05
CA THR A 67 -7.12 -6.59 -14.99
C THR A 67 -6.71 -7.62 -16.06
N PRO A 68 -7.61 -8.07 -16.95
CA PRO A 68 -7.22 -8.88 -18.11
C PRO A 68 -6.24 -8.20 -19.08
N GLN A 69 -6.05 -6.88 -19.01
CA GLN A 69 -5.08 -6.15 -19.83
C GLN A 69 -3.65 -6.50 -19.39
N THR A 70 -2.98 -7.37 -20.17
CA THR A 70 -1.63 -7.85 -19.88
C THR A 70 -0.52 -7.06 -20.57
N ASN A 71 -0.84 -6.17 -21.51
CA ASN A 71 0.16 -5.42 -22.29
C ASN A 71 0.70 -4.17 -21.55
N LEU A 72 0.82 -4.23 -20.23
CA LEU A 72 1.23 -3.10 -19.37
C LEU A 72 2.70 -2.69 -19.57
N LEU A 73 3.52 -3.55 -20.19
CA LEU A 73 4.90 -3.22 -20.57
C LEU A 73 4.99 -2.33 -21.82
N ASN A 74 3.88 -2.18 -22.56
CA ASN A 74 3.80 -1.31 -23.74
C ASN A 74 2.66 -0.28 -23.56
N PRO A 75 2.73 0.57 -22.53
CA PRO A 75 1.61 1.43 -22.09
C PRO A 75 1.17 2.47 -23.14
N ASP A 76 2.02 2.78 -24.11
CA ASP A 76 1.71 3.71 -25.20
C ASP A 76 0.93 3.07 -26.36
N THR A 77 0.73 1.74 -26.32
CA THR A 77 -0.10 1.06 -27.30
C THR A 77 -1.56 1.49 -27.14
N PRO A 78 -2.26 1.90 -28.22
CA PRO A 78 -3.66 2.28 -28.14
C PRO A 78 -4.53 1.19 -27.50
N GLY A 79 -5.37 1.58 -26.54
CA GLY A 79 -6.26 0.67 -25.83
C GLY A 79 -5.63 -0.07 -24.63
N VAL A 80 -4.37 0.21 -24.28
CA VAL A 80 -3.76 -0.28 -23.02
C VAL A 80 -4.13 0.62 -21.86
N LEU A 81 -3.91 1.93 -22.02
CA LEU A 81 -4.28 2.94 -21.02
C LEU A 81 -5.46 3.78 -21.51
N GLN A 82 -6.25 4.29 -20.56
CA GLN A 82 -7.41 5.13 -20.82
C GLN A 82 -7.08 6.59 -20.49
N PRO A 83 -6.79 7.44 -21.49
CA PRO A 83 -6.58 8.85 -21.24
C PRO A 83 -7.83 9.53 -20.69
N THR A 84 -7.58 10.61 -19.95
CA THR A 84 -8.61 11.55 -19.49
C THR A 84 -9.28 12.25 -20.69
N GLY A 85 -10.21 13.17 -20.44
CA GLY A 85 -10.90 13.91 -21.50
C GLY A 85 -10.03 14.72 -22.45
N SER A 86 -8.74 14.90 -22.15
CA SER A 86 -7.77 15.52 -23.07
C SER A 86 -7.41 14.63 -24.27
N GLY A 87 -7.65 13.32 -24.18
CA GLY A 87 -7.22 12.33 -25.18
C GLY A 87 -5.71 12.07 -25.21
N ARG A 88 -4.91 12.77 -24.40
CA ARG A 88 -3.45 12.57 -24.32
C ARG A 88 -3.12 11.38 -23.45
N ILE A 89 -2.34 10.43 -23.97
CA ILE A 89 -1.97 9.21 -23.26
C ILE A 89 -1.25 9.48 -21.94
N ASP A 90 -0.40 10.50 -21.89
CA ASP A 90 0.29 10.93 -20.67
C ASP A 90 -0.68 11.19 -19.52
N SER A 91 -1.91 11.61 -19.81
CA SER A 91 -2.90 11.87 -18.76
C SER A 91 -3.36 10.63 -18.01
N ALA A 92 -3.13 9.43 -18.56
CA ALA A 92 -3.39 8.14 -17.93
C ALA A 92 -2.19 7.60 -17.14
N LYS A 93 -1.01 8.22 -17.24
CA LYS A 93 0.22 7.73 -16.60
C LYS A 93 0.47 8.43 -15.27
N PHE A 94 1.23 7.76 -14.40
CA PHE A 94 1.74 8.34 -13.16
C PHE A 94 2.53 9.63 -13.47
N GLY A 95 2.56 10.56 -12.52
CA GLY A 95 3.35 11.80 -12.68
C GLY A 95 2.65 12.91 -13.47
N SER A 96 1.59 12.57 -14.21
CA SER A 96 0.85 13.55 -14.99
C SER A 96 0.20 14.63 -14.13
N THR A 97 0.41 15.88 -14.51
CA THR A 97 -0.16 17.05 -13.84
C THR A 97 -1.25 17.69 -14.68
N ARG A 98 -2.43 17.88 -14.09
CA ARG A 98 -3.54 18.63 -14.69
C ARG A 98 -3.98 19.77 -13.79
N THR A 99 -4.52 20.83 -14.37
CA THR A 99 -5.19 21.88 -13.60
C THR A 99 -6.63 21.47 -13.32
N VAL A 100 -6.99 21.33 -12.05
CA VAL A 100 -8.37 21.07 -11.60
C VAL A 100 -8.93 22.29 -10.88
N GLN A 101 -10.21 22.54 -11.05
CA GLN A 101 -10.91 23.58 -10.30
C GLN A 101 -11.35 23.02 -8.94
N ARG A 102 -10.92 23.66 -7.85
CA ARG A 102 -11.35 23.39 -6.48
C ARG A 102 -12.03 24.65 -5.94
N GLY A 103 -13.35 24.70 -5.99
CA GLY A 103 -14.11 25.94 -5.72
C GLY A 103 -13.76 27.01 -6.75
N ASN A 104 -13.37 28.21 -6.30
CA ASN A 104 -12.98 29.31 -7.19
C ASN A 104 -11.49 29.31 -7.58
N GLN A 105 -10.72 28.28 -7.20
CA GLN A 105 -9.28 28.22 -7.44
C GLN A 105 -8.91 27.11 -8.42
N LEU A 106 -7.93 27.38 -9.27
CA LEU A 106 -7.25 26.39 -10.10
C LEU A 106 -6.09 25.78 -9.30
N ALA A 107 -5.98 24.45 -9.32
CA ALA A 107 -5.01 23.69 -8.56
C ALA A 107 -4.36 22.63 -9.46
N ALA A 108 -3.04 22.50 -9.43
CA ALA A 108 -2.40 21.32 -10.02
C ALA A 108 -2.84 20.05 -9.27
N SER A 109 -3.22 19.03 -10.03
CA SER A 109 -3.58 17.67 -9.60
C SER A 109 -2.57 16.73 -10.22
N PHE A 110 -1.79 16.08 -9.37
CA PHE A 110 -0.89 14.99 -9.73
C PHE A 110 -1.67 13.69 -9.89
N HIS A 111 -1.25 12.84 -10.81
CA HIS A 111 -1.80 11.50 -11.01
C HIS A 111 -0.95 10.47 -10.26
N GLU A 112 -1.50 9.92 -9.18
CA GLU A 112 -0.82 9.02 -8.24
C GLU A 112 -0.74 7.56 -8.71
N GLY A 113 -1.31 7.27 -9.87
CA GLY A 113 -1.43 5.92 -10.38
C GLY A 113 -1.47 5.88 -11.90
N VAL A 114 -2.06 4.82 -12.42
CA VAL A 114 -2.25 4.59 -13.84
C VAL A 114 -3.71 4.25 -14.14
N ASP A 115 -4.22 4.77 -15.26
CA ASP A 115 -5.58 4.52 -15.72
C ASP A 115 -5.56 3.43 -16.81
N ILE A 116 -5.85 2.18 -16.44
CA ILE A 116 -5.84 1.01 -17.33
C ILE A 116 -7.18 0.91 -18.06
N ALA A 117 -7.12 0.76 -19.39
CA ALA A 117 -8.32 0.73 -20.22
C ALA A 117 -9.14 -0.56 -20.08
N THR A 118 -10.45 -0.41 -20.17
CA THR A 118 -11.43 -1.49 -20.35
C THR A 118 -11.19 -2.21 -21.67
N MET A 119 -11.16 -3.54 -21.67
CA MET A 119 -11.07 -4.37 -22.88
C MET A 119 -12.44 -4.82 -23.37
N GLU A 120 -13.37 -5.10 -22.47
CA GLU A 120 -14.69 -5.64 -22.81
C GLU A 120 -15.83 -4.77 -22.31
N ARG A 121 -16.86 -4.60 -23.16
CA ARG A 121 -18.03 -3.79 -22.85
C ARG A 121 -19.33 -4.49 -23.20
N ASP A 122 -20.37 -4.23 -22.42
CA ASP A 122 -21.72 -4.66 -22.73
C ASP A 122 -22.39 -3.79 -23.81
N ARG A 123 -23.62 -4.13 -24.19
CA ARG A 123 -24.40 -3.38 -25.20
C ARG A 123 -24.73 -1.94 -24.79
N ARG A 124 -24.61 -1.59 -23.50
CA ARG A 124 -24.83 -0.25 -22.96
C ARG A 124 -23.51 0.53 -22.81
N GLY A 125 -22.38 -0.08 -23.20
CA GLY A 125 -21.05 0.50 -23.10
C GLY A 125 -20.42 0.39 -21.71
N ALA A 126 -21.03 -0.33 -20.77
CA ALA A 126 -20.47 -0.57 -19.44
C ALA A 126 -19.33 -1.60 -19.51
N ALA A 127 -18.26 -1.37 -18.73
CA ALA A 127 -17.13 -2.27 -18.66
C ALA A 127 -17.51 -3.63 -18.04
N LEU A 128 -16.94 -4.71 -18.56
CA LEU A 128 -17.11 -6.08 -18.08
C LEU A 128 -15.86 -6.65 -17.41
N ASP A 129 -14.72 -5.99 -17.60
CA ASP A 129 -13.43 -6.45 -17.10
C ASP A 129 -13.43 -6.64 -15.57
N PRO A 130 -13.09 -7.84 -15.08
CA PRO A 130 -12.82 -8.05 -13.65
C PRO A 130 -11.56 -7.28 -13.22
N VAL A 131 -11.56 -6.89 -11.95
CA VAL A 131 -10.38 -6.31 -11.27
C VAL A 131 -9.83 -7.33 -10.30
N PHE A 132 -8.52 -7.53 -10.29
CA PHE A 132 -7.83 -8.54 -9.47
C PHE A 132 -6.89 -7.89 -8.46
N ALA A 133 -6.72 -8.52 -7.29
CA ALA A 133 -5.62 -8.20 -6.40
C ALA A 133 -4.29 -8.53 -7.09
N VAL A 134 -3.37 -7.57 -7.19
CA VAL A 134 -2.11 -7.80 -7.89
C VAL A 134 -1.19 -8.76 -7.16
N ALA A 135 -1.26 -8.85 -5.84
CA ALA A 135 -0.42 -9.69 -5.01
C ALA A 135 -1.18 -10.11 -3.73
N PRO A 136 -0.71 -11.13 -2.98
CA PRO A 136 -1.34 -11.50 -1.72
C PRO A 136 -1.30 -10.35 -0.72
N GLY A 137 -2.33 -10.24 0.11
CA GLY A 137 -2.38 -9.20 1.13
C GLY A 137 -3.73 -9.12 1.82
N ARG A 138 -3.92 -8.06 2.60
CA ARG A 138 -5.10 -7.84 3.42
C ARG A 138 -5.88 -6.65 2.92
N VAL A 139 -7.18 -6.82 2.68
CA VAL A 139 -8.09 -5.72 2.36
C VAL A 139 -8.08 -4.74 3.54
N ALA A 140 -7.55 -3.56 3.32
CA ALA A 140 -7.33 -2.56 4.35
C ALA A 140 -8.51 -1.58 4.45
N PHE A 141 -9.11 -1.27 3.30
CA PHE A 141 -10.21 -0.32 3.21
C PHE A 141 -11.12 -0.63 2.01
N VAL A 142 -12.41 -0.31 2.17
CA VAL A 142 -13.42 -0.41 1.11
C VAL A 142 -14.34 0.81 1.16
N ASN A 143 -14.43 1.56 0.07
CA ASN A 143 -15.54 2.49 -0.15
C ASN A 143 -16.48 1.92 -1.21
N ASN A 144 -17.70 1.57 -0.81
CA ASN A 144 -18.73 1.08 -1.74
C ASN A 144 -19.68 2.20 -2.23
N SER A 145 -19.45 3.45 -1.83
CA SER A 145 -20.26 4.61 -2.27
C SER A 145 -19.66 5.26 -3.51
N ALA A 146 -20.42 5.23 -4.61
CA ALA A 146 -19.99 5.74 -5.91
C ALA A 146 -19.68 7.25 -5.93
N GLY A 147 -20.37 8.04 -5.11
CA GLY A 147 -20.24 9.51 -5.09
C GLY A 147 -19.52 10.07 -3.86
N ALA A 148 -19.02 9.24 -2.96
CA ALA A 148 -18.37 9.73 -1.72
C ALA A 148 -16.97 10.30 -1.97
N SER A 149 -16.27 9.79 -2.99
CA SER A 149 -14.85 10.09 -3.27
C SER A 149 -14.62 10.38 -4.75
N SER A 150 -13.53 11.11 -5.06
CA SER A 150 -13.03 11.23 -6.43
C SER A 150 -12.63 9.88 -7.01
N TYR A 151 -12.22 8.93 -6.16
CA TYR A 151 -11.95 7.55 -6.55
C TYR A 151 -13.22 6.72 -6.81
N GLY A 152 -14.41 7.27 -6.54
CA GLY A 152 -15.66 6.52 -6.63
C GLY A 152 -15.69 5.35 -5.66
N LYS A 153 -16.15 4.19 -6.12
CA LYS A 153 -15.98 2.93 -5.38
C LYS A 153 -14.53 2.47 -5.51
N TYR A 154 -13.89 2.16 -4.39
CA TYR A 154 -12.52 1.70 -4.39
C TYR A 154 -12.20 0.75 -3.24
N VAL A 155 -11.16 -0.06 -3.46
CA VAL A 155 -10.58 -1.00 -2.50
C VAL A 155 -9.11 -0.63 -2.30
N VAL A 156 -8.63 -0.71 -1.07
CA VAL A 156 -7.20 -0.63 -0.75
C VAL A 156 -6.78 -1.96 -0.14
N ILE A 157 -5.66 -2.52 -0.62
CA ILE A 157 -5.03 -3.72 -0.06
C ILE A 157 -3.67 -3.32 0.51
N GLU A 158 -3.37 -3.78 1.72
CA GLU A 158 -2.03 -3.72 2.31
C GLU A 158 -1.31 -5.04 2.05
N HIS A 159 -0.13 -4.94 1.45
CA HIS A 159 0.75 -6.06 1.13
C HIS A 159 1.92 -6.08 2.12
N PRO A 160 2.03 -7.13 2.95
CA PRO A 160 3.18 -7.35 3.82
C PRO A 160 4.49 -7.41 3.02
N ASP A 161 5.40 -6.47 3.26
CA ASP A 161 6.73 -6.44 2.66
C ASP A 161 7.81 -6.28 3.75
N PRO A 162 8.38 -7.39 4.26
CA PRO A 162 9.38 -7.34 5.33
C PRO A 162 10.71 -6.70 4.88
N SER A 163 10.95 -6.47 3.59
CA SER A 163 12.15 -5.77 3.12
C SER A 163 12.20 -4.32 3.60
N LEU A 164 11.02 -3.73 3.86
CA LEU A 164 10.88 -2.38 4.42
C LEU A 164 11.02 -2.37 5.96
N GLY A 165 11.22 -3.54 6.56
CA GLY A 165 11.47 -3.75 7.98
C GLY A 165 10.22 -4.23 8.74
N ARG A 166 10.34 -4.25 10.07
CA ARG A 166 9.28 -4.72 10.98
C ARG A 166 8.84 -3.61 11.92
N VAL A 167 7.53 -3.47 12.08
CA VAL A 167 6.87 -2.52 12.97
C VAL A 167 6.54 -3.21 14.29
N THR A 168 7.10 -2.69 15.38
CA THR A 168 6.76 -3.15 16.74
C THR A 168 5.49 -2.47 17.22
N ARG A 169 4.48 -3.26 17.59
CA ARG A 169 3.21 -2.80 18.15
C ARG A 169 3.32 -2.58 19.65
N ARG A 170 2.33 -1.90 20.23
CA ARG A 170 2.30 -1.58 21.67
C ARG A 170 2.27 -2.81 22.57
N ASP A 171 1.72 -3.91 22.09
CA ASP A 171 1.65 -5.21 22.78
C ASP A 171 2.92 -6.05 22.62
N GLY A 172 3.96 -5.50 21.99
CA GLY A 172 5.24 -6.20 21.74
C GLY A 172 5.23 -7.10 20.51
N THR A 173 4.11 -7.21 19.78
CA THR A 173 4.08 -7.98 18.53
C THR A 173 4.83 -7.24 17.41
N HIS A 174 5.36 -8.00 16.45
CA HIS A 174 6.08 -7.45 15.30
C HIS A 174 5.39 -7.84 14.00
N GLU A 175 4.90 -6.85 13.28
CA GLU A 175 4.31 -7.02 11.96
C GLU A 175 5.27 -6.50 10.88
N PRO A 176 5.29 -7.09 9.68
CA PRO A 176 6.04 -6.52 8.56
C PRO A 176 5.50 -5.13 8.20
N ALA A 177 6.36 -4.28 7.67
CA ALA A 177 5.95 -3.07 6.97
C ALA A 177 5.01 -3.43 5.80
N VAL A 178 4.18 -2.48 5.39
CA VAL A 178 3.12 -2.73 4.38
C VAL A 178 3.13 -1.68 3.28
N VAL A 179 3.02 -2.15 2.04
CA VAL A 179 2.81 -1.34 0.85
C VAL A 179 1.34 -1.38 0.50
N TYR A 180 0.74 -0.25 0.12
CA TYR A 180 -0.65 -0.28 -0.33
C TYR A 180 -0.74 -0.45 -1.84
N THR A 181 -1.81 -1.09 -2.31
CA THR A 181 -2.35 -0.90 -3.65
C THR A 181 -3.79 -0.42 -3.58
N LEU A 182 -4.19 0.44 -4.52
CA LEU A 182 -5.54 1.02 -4.59
C LEU A 182 -6.17 0.72 -5.95
N TYR A 183 -7.44 0.34 -5.92
CA TYR A 183 -8.23 -0.05 -7.10
C TYR A 183 -9.50 0.77 -7.13
N ALA A 184 -9.61 1.75 -8.04
CA ALA A 184 -10.66 2.75 -8.03
C ALA A 184 -11.56 2.74 -9.27
N HIS A 185 -12.58 3.60 -9.22
CA HIS A 185 -13.62 3.78 -10.23
C HIS A 185 -14.49 2.55 -10.47
N LEU A 186 -14.51 1.60 -9.54
CA LEU A 186 -15.17 0.31 -9.71
C LEU A 186 -16.69 0.47 -9.95
N ALA A 187 -17.26 -0.31 -10.86
CA ALA A 187 -18.71 -0.39 -11.03
C ALA A 187 -19.34 -1.14 -9.86
N SER A 188 -18.70 -2.24 -9.45
CA SER A 188 -19.09 -3.10 -8.33
C SER A 188 -17.86 -3.63 -7.60
N ILE A 189 -18.05 -3.90 -6.32
CA ILE A 189 -17.08 -4.60 -5.48
C ILE A 189 -17.67 -5.98 -5.20
N ARG A 190 -16.86 -7.02 -5.37
CA ARG A 190 -17.28 -8.41 -5.23
C ARG A 190 -17.79 -8.67 -3.80
N LEU A 191 -18.84 -9.48 -3.70
CA LEU A 191 -19.37 -9.90 -2.41
C LEU A 191 -18.27 -10.56 -1.56
N GLY A 192 -18.19 -10.15 -0.29
CA GLY A 192 -17.22 -10.65 0.67
C GLY A 192 -15.91 -9.87 0.71
N ILE A 193 -15.62 -8.99 -0.25
CA ILE A 193 -14.49 -8.04 -0.13
C ILE A 193 -14.86 -7.00 0.92
N ARG A 194 -14.16 -7.06 2.07
CA ARG A 194 -14.40 -6.21 3.24
C ARG A 194 -13.09 -6.01 4.01
N PRO A 195 -12.94 -4.91 4.76
CA PRO A 195 -11.76 -4.70 5.58
C PRO A 195 -11.45 -5.90 6.47
N GLY A 196 -10.19 -6.31 6.44
CA GLY A 196 -9.59 -7.40 7.18
C GLY A 196 -9.68 -8.79 6.57
N ARG A 197 -10.24 -8.91 5.36
CA ARG A 197 -10.15 -10.13 4.57
C ARG A 197 -8.76 -10.27 3.94
N GLU A 198 -8.17 -11.45 4.02
CA GLU A 198 -7.01 -11.84 3.20
C GLU A 198 -7.44 -12.13 1.76
N VAL A 199 -6.61 -11.76 0.80
CA VAL A 199 -6.78 -12.01 -0.63
C VAL A 199 -5.49 -12.56 -1.22
N GLU A 200 -5.64 -13.43 -2.21
CA GLU A 200 -4.51 -13.97 -2.98
C GLU A 200 -4.25 -13.14 -4.24
N ALA A 201 -3.06 -13.29 -4.84
CA ALA A 201 -2.79 -12.74 -6.16
C ALA A 201 -3.79 -13.30 -7.20
N GLY A 202 -4.33 -12.43 -8.05
CA GLY A 202 -5.32 -12.78 -9.06
C GLY A 202 -6.74 -12.93 -8.52
N GLU A 203 -6.96 -12.74 -7.21
CA GLU A 203 -8.30 -12.86 -6.66
C GLU A 203 -9.20 -11.71 -7.14
N PRO A 204 -10.40 -12.00 -7.68
CA PRO A 204 -11.31 -10.95 -8.17
C PRO A 204 -11.86 -10.07 -7.03
N LEU A 205 -11.64 -8.77 -7.14
CA LEU A 205 -12.07 -7.72 -6.22
C LEU A 205 -13.38 -7.04 -6.64
N GLY A 206 -13.67 -7.00 -7.93
CA GLY A 206 -14.78 -6.22 -8.48
C GLY A 206 -14.75 -6.17 -10.00
N VAL A 207 -15.44 -5.17 -10.56
CA VAL A 207 -15.51 -4.92 -12.00
C VAL A 207 -15.15 -3.46 -12.27
N ILE A 208 -14.40 -3.22 -13.35
CA ILE A 208 -14.07 -1.88 -13.82
C ILE A 208 -15.35 -1.04 -13.99
N GLY A 209 -15.25 0.26 -13.73
CA GLY A 209 -16.37 1.16 -13.95
C GLY A 209 -15.92 2.60 -14.23
N ASN A 210 -16.83 3.52 -13.93
CA ASN A 210 -16.65 4.95 -14.10
C ASN A 210 -17.13 5.73 -12.86
N THR A 211 -17.22 5.08 -11.69
CA THR A 211 -17.73 5.73 -10.48
C THR A 211 -16.76 6.80 -10.00
N SER A 212 -17.28 7.98 -9.65
CA SER A 212 -16.50 9.10 -9.13
C SER A 212 -17.46 10.19 -8.65
N ASN A 213 -16.94 11.15 -7.88
CA ASN A 213 -17.64 12.39 -7.58
C ASN A 213 -17.10 13.59 -8.39
N THR A 214 -16.27 13.34 -9.40
CA THR A 214 -15.67 14.40 -10.23
C THR A 214 -16.73 15.07 -11.08
N GLN A 215 -16.50 16.34 -11.40
CA GLN A 215 -17.33 17.12 -12.32
C GLN A 215 -16.46 17.64 -13.48
N PRO A 216 -16.77 17.29 -14.75
CA PRO A 216 -17.85 16.39 -15.16
C PRO A 216 -17.59 14.92 -14.72
N PRO A 217 -18.64 14.08 -14.63
CA PRO A 217 -18.49 12.66 -14.35
C PRO A 217 -17.64 11.95 -15.41
N ILE A 218 -17.01 10.85 -15.03
CA ILE A 218 -16.33 9.96 -15.98
C ILE A 218 -17.42 9.29 -16.85
N PRO A 219 -17.45 9.50 -18.19
CA PRO A 219 -18.42 8.85 -19.06
C PRO A 219 -18.11 7.35 -19.19
N LEU A 220 -19.14 6.53 -19.48
CA LEU A 220 -18.98 5.08 -19.66
C LEU A 220 -17.90 4.73 -20.69
N ALA A 221 -17.82 5.47 -21.80
CA ALA A 221 -16.80 5.28 -22.84
C ALA A 221 -15.35 5.47 -22.35
N ARG A 222 -15.16 6.11 -21.19
CA ARG A 222 -13.85 6.24 -20.52
C ARG A 222 -13.81 5.50 -19.18
N ALA A 223 -14.65 4.49 -18.98
CA ALA A 223 -14.49 3.57 -17.86
C ALA A 223 -13.07 2.98 -17.88
N HIS A 224 -12.42 2.91 -16.72
CA HIS A 224 -11.05 2.45 -16.54
C HIS A 224 -10.84 2.00 -15.10
N LEU A 225 -9.79 1.21 -14.89
CA LEU A 225 -9.26 1.00 -13.55
C LEU A 225 -8.22 2.10 -13.28
N HIS A 226 -8.45 2.91 -12.25
CA HIS A 226 -7.38 3.70 -11.66
C HIS A 226 -6.66 2.83 -10.63
N TRP A 227 -5.39 2.53 -10.88
CA TRP A 227 -4.57 1.64 -10.07
C TRP A 227 -3.36 2.37 -9.51
N GLU A 228 -3.15 2.28 -8.19
CA GLU A 228 -1.99 2.84 -7.50
C GLU A 228 -1.21 1.75 -6.75
N ILE A 229 0.08 2.00 -6.55
CA ILE A 229 0.94 1.33 -5.56
C ILE A 229 1.71 2.40 -4.79
N GLY A 230 1.89 2.25 -3.48
CA GLY A 230 2.64 3.25 -2.73
C GLY A 230 2.75 3.01 -1.23
N ALA A 231 3.05 4.09 -0.52
CA ALA A 231 3.20 4.10 0.93
C ALA A 231 2.19 5.04 1.60
N MET A 232 1.77 4.67 2.81
CA MET A 232 0.98 5.55 3.67
C MET A 232 1.92 6.50 4.40
N LEU A 233 1.63 7.80 4.40
CA LEU A 233 2.54 8.78 5.01
C LEU A 233 2.57 8.65 6.54
N HIS A 234 1.42 8.48 7.18
CA HIS A 234 1.34 8.25 8.63
C HIS A 234 0.03 7.56 9.08
N ALA A 235 0.06 6.83 10.19
CA ALA A 235 -1.09 6.10 10.74
C ALA A 235 -2.04 6.96 11.60
N HIS A 236 -1.84 8.28 11.62
CA HIS A 236 -2.58 9.21 12.49
C HIS A 236 -3.41 10.24 11.72
N TYR A 237 -3.64 10.02 10.42
CA TYR A 237 -4.38 10.96 9.57
C TYR A 237 -5.82 11.19 10.06
N ASP A 238 -6.49 10.13 10.50
CA ASP A 238 -7.84 10.24 11.02
C ASP A 238 -7.91 10.91 12.40
N ALA A 239 -6.89 10.70 13.24
CA ALA A 239 -6.76 11.42 14.51
C ALA A 239 -6.55 12.92 14.27
N ARG A 240 -5.65 13.27 13.35
CA ARG A 240 -5.41 14.65 12.90
C ARG A 240 -6.70 15.30 12.40
N ALA A 241 -7.47 14.60 11.57
CA ALA A 241 -8.71 15.13 11.03
C ALA A 241 -9.72 15.46 12.13
N ARG A 242 -9.85 14.60 13.16
CA ARG A 242 -10.69 14.85 14.34
C ARG A 242 -10.22 16.07 15.14
N GLU A 243 -8.92 16.19 15.40
CA GLU A 243 -8.35 17.35 16.10
C GLU A 243 -8.62 18.66 15.35
N GLN A 244 -8.55 18.61 14.01
CA GLN A 244 -8.84 19.75 13.13
C GLN A 244 -10.33 19.96 12.89
N LYS A 245 -11.21 19.11 13.44
CA LYS A 245 -12.67 19.12 13.21
C LYS A 245 -13.03 19.12 11.72
N THR A 246 -12.25 18.38 10.92
CA THR A 246 -12.47 18.22 9.47
C THR A 246 -13.14 16.89 9.17
N ARG A 247 -13.94 16.84 8.10
CA ARG A 247 -14.62 15.61 7.69
C ARG A 247 -13.63 14.65 7.04
N ASN A 248 -13.49 13.45 7.59
CA ASN A 248 -12.67 12.38 7.04
C ASN A 248 -13.39 11.03 7.06
N PRO A 249 -14.26 10.73 6.09
CA PRO A 249 -15.03 9.48 6.09
C PRO A 249 -14.18 8.26 5.70
N PHE A 250 -12.91 8.45 5.34
CA PHE A 250 -12.02 7.41 4.80
C PHE A 250 -10.92 6.97 5.78
N GLY A 251 -10.92 7.51 7.00
CA GLY A 251 -9.92 7.17 8.00
C GLY A 251 -8.50 7.44 7.51
N ASN A 252 -7.57 6.52 7.81
CA ASN A 252 -6.18 6.62 7.37
C ASN A 252 -5.97 6.33 5.88
N TYR A 253 -6.95 5.76 5.17
CA TYR A 253 -6.88 5.44 3.74
C TYR A 253 -7.48 6.55 2.88
N ASN A 254 -7.52 7.78 3.40
CA ASN A 254 -7.84 8.96 2.62
C ASN A 254 -6.70 9.22 1.61
N GLY A 255 -7.03 9.56 0.36
CA GLY A 255 -6.03 9.88 -0.67
C GLY A 255 -5.06 11.02 -0.30
N GLY A 256 -5.39 11.88 0.66
CA GLY A 256 -4.45 12.85 1.23
C GLY A 256 -3.31 12.24 2.04
N ASN A 257 -3.42 10.98 2.45
CA ASN A 257 -2.45 10.22 3.23
C ASN A 257 -1.75 9.10 2.44
N LEU A 258 -2.23 8.82 1.23
CA LEU A 258 -1.70 7.81 0.34
C LEU A 258 -0.79 8.49 -0.70
N PHE A 259 0.44 8.02 -0.79
CA PHE A 259 1.47 8.59 -1.66
C PHE A 259 1.98 7.50 -2.59
N GLY A 260 1.65 7.65 -3.87
CA GLY A 260 1.92 6.68 -4.93
C GLY A 260 3.36 6.71 -5.42
N LEU A 261 3.75 5.59 -5.99
CA LEU A 261 4.94 5.38 -6.83
C LEU A 261 4.44 5.07 -8.25
N ASP A 262 5.32 5.12 -9.25
CA ASP A 262 4.94 4.72 -10.60
C ASP A 262 4.59 3.21 -10.65
N PRO A 263 3.31 2.84 -10.86
CA PRO A 263 2.91 1.43 -10.87
C PRO A 263 3.43 0.67 -12.08
N LEU A 264 3.60 1.36 -13.22
CA LEU A 264 4.10 0.73 -14.45
C LEU A 264 5.60 0.52 -14.38
N ASP A 265 6.36 1.47 -13.82
CA ASP A 265 7.80 1.28 -13.58
C ASP A 265 8.05 0.14 -12.58
N PHE A 266 7.30 0.10 -11.48
CA PHE A 266 7.37 -1.01 -10.52
C PHE A 266 7.04 -2.35 -11.17
N TYR A 267 5.96 -2.42 -11.96
CA TYR A 267 5.57 -3.62 -12.68
C TYR A 267 6.67 -4.07 -13.66
N ALA A 268 7.25 -3.14 -14.43
CA ALA A 268 8.31 -3.43 -15.38
C ALA A 268 9.61 -3.89 -14.66
N ALA A 269 9.96 -3.26 -13.54
CA ALA A 269 11.08 -3.67 -12.71
C ALA A 269 10.88 -5.09 -12.16
N ARG A 270 9.67 -5.40 -11.67
CA ARG A 270 9.34 -6.74 -11.18
C ARG A 270 9.37 -7.77 -12.31
N VAL A 271 8.89 -7.46 -13.52
CA VAL A 271 8.99 -8.41 -14.65
C VAL A 271 10.46 -8.74 -14.96
N ARG A 272 11.35 -7.75 -14.89
CA ARG A 272 12.79 -7.94 -15.11
C ARG A 272 13.46 -8.74 -13.99
N ASP A 273 13.05 -8.51 -12.74
CA ASP A 273 13.60 -9.18 -11.56
C ASP A 273 12.49 -9.80 -10.70
N PRO A 274 12.28 -11.12 -10.78
CA PRO A 274 11.30 -11.80 -9.95
C PRO A 274 11.53 -11.77 -8.44
N GLY A 275 12.75 -11.47 -8.01
CA GLY A 275 13.13 -11.29 -6.61
C GLY A 275 12.96 -9.86 -6.11
N LEU A 276 12.46 -8.94 -6.93
CA LEU A 276 12.31 -7.53 -6.57
C LEU A 276 11.52 -7.38 -5.27
N THR A 277 12.09 -6.61 -4.34
CA THR A 277 11.45 -6.20 -3.10
C THR A 277 11.12 -4.70 -3.15
N MET A 278 10.14 -4.23 -2.37
CA MET A 278 9.86 -2.79 -2.36
C MET A 278 11.07 -1.97 -1.88
N ALA A 279 11.86 -2.47 -0.93
CA ALA A 279 13.05 -1.75 -0.47
C ALA A 279 14.10 -1.57 -1.57
N THR A 280 14.34 -2.60 -2.39
CA THR A 280 15.28 -2.52 -3.52
C THR A 280 14.75 -1.62 -4.63
N TYR A 281 13.43 -1.66 -4.90
CA TYR A 281 12.80 -0.73 -5.83
C TYR A 281 12.94 0.72 -5.37
N LEU A 282 12.54 1.06 -4.14
CA LEU A 282 12.64 2.41 -3.60
C LEU A 282 14.07 2.95 -3.60
N ALA A 283 15.07 2.09 -3.39
CA ALA A 283 16.48 2.47 -3.48
C ALA A 283 16.93 2.80 -4.92
N SER A 284 16.24 2.27 -5.93
CA SER A 284 16.50 2.55 -7.35
C SER A 284 15.77 3.80 -7.86
N VAL A 285 14.69 4.22 -7.19
CA VAL A 285 13.95 5.43 -7.56
C VAL A 285 14.83 6.67 -7.32
N PRO A 286 15.10 7.48 -8.35
CA PRO A 286 15.91 8.68 -8.15
C PRO A 286 15.12 9.73 -7.36
N PRO A 287 15.74 10.43 -6.39
CA PRO A 287 15.05 11.49 -5.65
C PRO A 287 14.80 12.72 -6.54
N ALA A 288 13.58 13.24 -6.47
CA ALA A 288 13.21 14.52 -7.08
C ALA A 288 13.76 15.70 -6.26
N ALA A 289 13.84 15.54 -4.94
CA ALA A 289 14.42 16.53 -4.05
C ALA A 289 15.08 15.91 -2.82
N GLU A 290 16.02 16.65 -2.27
CA GLU A 290 16.60 16.42 -0.96
C GLU A 290 16.29 17.63 -0.07
N VAL A 291 15.84 17.36 1.14
CA VAL A 291 15.35 18.38 2.07
C VAL A 291 15.91 18.14 3.46
N ALA A 292 16.05 19.20 4.26
CA ALA A 292 16.25 19.07 5.69
C ALA A 292 15.01 19.58 6.43
N LEU A 293 14.56 18.81 7.43
CA LEU A 293 13.42 19.12 8.27
C LEU A 293 13.84 19.13 9.74
N ARG A 294 13.21 19.98 10.55
CA ARG A 294 13.31 19.98 12.01
C ARG A 294 11.97 19.59 12.60
N GLY A 295 11.94 18.50 13.37
CA GLY A 295 10.71 18.02 14.00
C GLY A 295 10.88 16.67 14.70
N ARG A 296 9.76 16.09 15.13
CA ARG A 296 9.73 14.75 15.72
C ARG A 296 10.05 13.68 14.69
N THR A 297 10.45 12.48 15.13
CA THR A 297 10.59 11.31 14.25
C THR A 297 9.26 11.07 13.52
N PRO A 298 9.25 11.12 12.17
CA PRO A 298 8.05 10.82 11.39
C PRO A 298 7.53 9.41 11.68
N ASP A 299 6.21 9.26 11.81
CA ASP A 299 5.58 7.94 11.87
C ASP A 299 5.95 7.08 10.65
N TYR A 300 6.15 7.72 9.49
CA TYR A 300 6.66 7.10 8.27
C TYR A 300 7.89 6.20 8.51
N PHE A 301 8.91 6.67 9.24
CA PHE A 301 10.12 5.87 9.49
C PHE A 301 9.94 4.83 10.60
N ARG A 302 8.85 4.89 11.38
CA ARG A 302 8.45 3.79 12.28
C ARG A 302 7.73 2.69 11.49
N ARG A 303 6.96 3.09 10.48
CA ARG A 303 6.23 2.25 9.54
C ARG A 303 7.15 1.55 8.52
N TYR A 304 8.21 2.23 8.11
CA TYR A 304 9.16 1.79 7.09
C TYR A 304 10.61 1.94 7.60
N PRO A 305 11.00 1.22 8.67
CA PRO A 305 12.28 1.47 9.35
C PRO A 305 13.51 1.20 8.47
N ALA A 306 13.42 0.35 7.45
CA ALA A 306 14.54 0.11 6.53
C ALA A 306 14.89 1.34 5.67
N LEU A 307 14.00 2.34 5.57
CA LEU A 307 14.23 3.59 4.84
C LEU A 307 14.99 4.63 5.68
N TRP A 308 15.09 4.44 7.00
CA TRP A 308 15.97 5.25 7.84
C TRP A 308 17.40 4.69 7.81
N LYS A 309 18.40 5.56 7.61
CA LYS A 309 19.80 5.19 7.46
C LYS A 309 20.63 5.75 8.61
N GLY A 310 21.56 4.93 9.12
CA GLY A 310 22.45 5.31 10.21
C GLY A 310 21.79 5.19 11.60
N PRO A 311 22.34 5.89 12.61
CA PRO A 311 21.84 5.83 13.98
C PRO A 311 20.37 6.26 14.09
N PRO A 312 19.64 5.85 15.15
CA PRO A 312 18.29 6.33 15.41
C PRO A 312 18.17 7.85 15.37
N HIS A 313 16.99 8.37 15.04
CA HIS A 313 16.74 9.80 15.05
C HIS A 313 17.00 10.38 16.45
N ASP A 314 17.88 11.39 16.51
CA ASP A 314 18.38 11.97 17.77
C ASP A 314 17.53 13.13 18.29
N GLY A 315 16.44 13.48 17.60
CA GLY A 315 15.58 14.63 17.91
C GLY A 315 16.05 15.94 17.27
N GLY A 316 17.19 15.94 16.59
CA GLY A 316 17.72 17.04 15.81
C GLY A 316 17.10 17.16 14.41
N PRO A 317 17.69 17.98 13.53
CA PRO A 317 17.27 18.03 12.14
C PRO A 317 17.57 16.73 11.39
N MET A 318 16.71 16.37 10.45
CA MET A 318 16.83 15.20 9.59
C MET A 318 16.99 15.60 8.13
N TRP A 319 17.78 14.84 7.39
CA TRP A 319 17.82 14.89 5.93
C TRP A 319 16.87 13.84 5.36
N LEU A 320 16.16 14.17 4.29
CA LEU A 320 15.27 13.27 3.55
C LEU A 320 15.53 13.36 2.05
N ALA A 321 15.57 12.20 1.39
CA ALA A 321 15.39 12.08 -0.05
C ALA A 321 13.92 11.80 -0.36
N VAL A 322 13.35 12.49 -1.36
CA VAL A 322 11.90 12.46 -1.63
C VAL A 322 11.64 12.28 -3.13
N SER A 323 10.68 11.41 -3.47
CA SER A 323 10.19 11.22 -4.84
C SER A 323 9.42 12.44 -5.36
N GLU A 324 9.09 12.47 -6.65
CA GLU A 324 8.25 13.54 -7.23
C GLU A 324 6.82 13.58 -6.67
N SER A 325 6.29 12.43 -6.21
CA SER A 325 4.99 12.31 -5.57
C SER A 325 5.01 12.69 -4.09
N GLY A 326 6.20 12.81 -3.46
CA GLY A 326 6.34 13.13 -2.04
C GLY A 326 6.58 11.94 -1.12
N VAL A 327 6.83 10.74 -1.67
CA VAL A 327 7.23 9.57 -0.86
C VAL A 327 8.66 9.79 -0.35
N PRO A 328 8.91 9.74 0.97
CA PRO A 328 10.27 9.70 1.48
C PRO A 328 10.97 8.39 1.06
N LEU A 329 12.00 8.50 0.23
CA LEU A 329 12.78 7.37 -0.28
C LEU A 329 13.87 6.94 0.71
N ALA A 330 14.42 7.91 1.45
CA ALA A 330 15.38 7.67 2.52
C ALA A 330 15.34 8.81 3.54
N GLY A 331 15.72 8.52 4.79
CA GLY A 331 15.93 9.52 5.83
C GLY A 331 17.14 9.20 6.70
N ARG A 332 17.75 10.22 7.31
CA ARG A 332 18.81 10.09 8.32
C ARG A 332 18.92 11.36 9.15
N ASN A 333 19.68 11.31 10.24
CA ASN A 333 20.10 12.52 10.94
C ASN A 333 20.86 13.44 9.95
N ALA A 334 20.59 14.74 10.02
CA ALA A 334 21.23 15.73 9.17
C ALA A 334 22.71 15.91 9.57
N THR A 335 23.56 16.15 8.58
CA THR A 335 24.97 16.49 8.80
C THR A 335 25.12 17.93 9.32
N PRO A 336 26.27 18.32 9.91
CA PRO A 336 26.51 19.69 10.35
C PRO A 336 26.30 20.74 9.24
N ALA A 337 26.68 20.44 8.00
CA ALA A 337 26.48 21.33 6.85
C ALA A 337 24.99 21.52 6.51
N GLU A 338 24.20 20.45 6.53
CA GLU A 338 22.75 20.52 6.29
C GLU A 338 22.02 21.25 7.43
N ILE A 339 22.46 21.07 8.68
CA ILE A 339 21.97 21.82 9.84
C ILE A 339 22.27 23.31 9.70
N GLN A 340 23.47 23.66 9.25
CA GLN A 340 23.85 25.06 8.98
C GLN A 340 22.97 25.66 7.87
N GLN A 341 22.74 24.94 6.77
CA GLN A 341 21.88 25.39 5.67
C GLN A 341 20.41 25.52 6.09
N LEU A 342 19.93 24.66 6.99
CA LEU A 342 18.59 24.79 7.58
C LEU A 342 18.47 26.05 8.45
N GLY A 343 19.51 26.35 9.24
CA GLY A 343 19.54 27.47 10.16
C GLY A 343 18.38 27.41 11.17
N ASN A 344 17.68 28.53 11.37
CA ASN A 344 16.53 28.60 12.29
C ASN A 344 15.20 28.15 11.65
N ASN A 345 15.22 27.77 10.37
CA ASN A 345 14.00 27.35 9.69
C ASN A 345 13.55 25.96 10.15
N ARG A 346 12.25 25.67 10.02
CA ARG A 346 11.71 24.32 10.23
C ARG A 346 12.01 23.38 9.08
N GLN A 347 12.23 23.93 7.88
CA GLN A 347 12.45 23.16 6.68
C GLN A 347 13.26 23.96 5.67
N THR A 348 14.12 23.30 4.90
CA THR A 348 14.84 23.88 3.77
C THR A 348 14.99 22.87 2.64
N VAL A 349 15.07 23.37 1.41
CA VAL A 349 15.39 22.54 0.23
C VAL A 349 16.90 22.55 0.06
N LEU A 350 17.50 21.37 0.05
CA LEU A 350 18.94 21.20 -0.10
C LEU A 350 19.30 21.06 -1.58
N ARG A 351 18.57 20.19 -2.28
CA ARG A 351 18.79 19.88 -3.70
C ARG A 351 17.47 19.58 -4.38
N VAL A 352 17.38 19.92 -5.66
CA VAL A 352 16.29 19.49 -6.55
C VAL A 352 16.91 18.89 -7.79
N ASN A 353 16.45 17.70 -8.17
CA ASN A 353 16.73 17.12 -9.47
C ASN A 353 15.59 17.52 -10.42
N THR A 354 15.85 18.49 -11.30
CA THR A 354 14.82 19.02 -12.21
C THR A 354 14.36 18.02 -13.25
N ASP A 355 15.21 17.07 -13.63
CA ASP A 355 14.87 16.07 -14.63
C ASP A 355 13.88 15.05 -14.06
N VAL A 356 14.04 14.69 -12.78
CA VAL A 356 13.11 13.80 -12.07
C VAL A 356 11.86 14.55 -11.59
N LEU A 357 12.00 15.78 -11.08
CA LEU A 357 10.86 16.57 -10.63
C LEU A 357 9.93 16.96 -11.79
N GLY A 358 10.45 16.99 -13.02
CA GLY A 358 9.71 17.27 -14.24
C GLY A 358 8.91 18.57 -14.15
N ARG A 359 7.60 18.49 -14.35
CA ARG A 359 6.68 19.65 -14.26
C ARG A 359 6.32 20.05 -12.83
N ASN A 360 7.10 19.61 -11.85
CA ASN A 360 6.90 19.89 -10.44
C ASN A 360 5.52 19.41 -9.95
N GLY A 361 5.17 18.19 -10.38
CA GLY A 361 4.08 17.33 -9.95
C GLY A 361 3.05 17.92 -8.96
N ARG A 362 3.20 17.52 -7.69
CA ARG A 362 2.37 17.97 -6.57
C ARG A 362 2.60 19.43 -6.16
N GLY A 363 3.61 20.09 -6.74
CA GLY A 363 3.94 21.49 -6.53
C GLY A 363 4.53 21.75 -5.16
N PHE A 364 5.33 20.83 -4.61
CA PHE A 364 5.93 20.96 -3.28
C PHE A 364 7.07 21.96 -3.25
N PHE A 365 7.77 22.13 -4.36
CA PHE A 365 8.91 23.03 -4.47
C PHE A 365 8.55 24.21 -5.36
N THR A 366 9.20 25.34 -5.17
CA THR A 366 9.08 26.52 -6.02
C THR A 366 10.46 27.12 -6.21
N ARG A 367 10.68 27.74 -7.37
CA ARG A 367 11.94 28.37 -7.69
C ARG A 367 11.81 29.89 -7.51
N ASN A 368 12.60 30.45 -6.59
CA ASN A 368 12.69 31.87 -6.33
C ASN A 368 14.06 32.37 -6.83
N GLY A 369 14.10 32.90 -8.06
CA GLY A 369 15.36 33.20 -8.75
C GLY A 369 16.19 31.94 -8.96
N ASN A 370 17.39 31.89 -8.38
CA ASN A 370 18.29 30.73 -8.48
C ASN A 370 18.13 29.71 -7.34
N GLN A 371 17.26 29.97 -6.37
CA GLN A 371 17.09 29.10 -5.20
C GLN A 371 15.77 28.34 -5.24
N TRP A 372 15.82 27.08 -4.83
CA TRP A 372 14.64 26.28 -4.58
C TRP A 372 14.17 26.48 -3.15
N ALA A 373 12.86 26.55 -2.96
CA ALA A 373 12.22 26.67 -1.66
C ALA A 373 10.97 25.79 -1.61
N PHE A 374 10.49 25.51 -0.41
CA PHE A 374 9.18 24.90 -0.24
C PHE A 374 8.06 25.86 -0.64
N SER A 375 7.12 25.36 -1.43
CA SER A 375 5.84 26.02 -1.65
C SER A 375 4.95 25.90 -0.41
N THR A 376 3.78 26.53 -0.42
CA THR A 376 2.75 26.31 0.62
C THR A 376 2.33 24.85 0.71
N ARG A 377 2.20 24.14 -0.42
CA ARG A 377 1.87 22.71 -0.42
C ARG A 377 3.01 21.85 0.13
N GLY A 378 4.25 22.21 -0.17
CA GLY A 378 5.42 21.52 0.37
C GLY A 378 5.56 21.69 1.88
N ARG A 379 5.24 22.88 2.42
CA ARG A 379 5.11 23.08 3.88
C ARG A 379 4.03 22.21 4.49
N GLN A 380 2.84 22.16 3.87
CA GLN A 380 1.75 21.30 4.33
C GLN A 380 2.10 19.80 4.28
N TRP A 381 2.84 19.38 3.26
CA TRP A 381 3.37 18.01 3.18
C TRP A 381 4.34 17.70 4.32
N ALA A 382 5.29 18.61 4.60
CA ALA A 382 6.22 18.43 5.71
C ALA A 382 5.50 18.38 7.06
N ASP A 383 4.50 19.25 7.28
CA ASP A 383 3.67 19.24 8.49
C ASP A 383 2.86 17.94 8.62
N LEU A 384 2.42 17.37 7.50
CA LEU A 384 1.71 16.08 7.50
C LEU A 384 2.65 14.92 7.82
N LEU A 385 3.84 14.89 7.21
CA LEU A 385 4.87 13.88 7.47
C LEU A 385 5.33 13.89 8.93
N LEU A 386 5.48 15.08 9.51
CA LEU A 386 5.91 15.27 10.90
C LEU A 386 4.76 15.18 11.91
N TYR A 387 3.54 14.83 11.48
CA TYR A 387 2.41 14.62 12.38
C TYR A 387 2.42 13.18 12.93
#